data_AF-A0A3P3VZD7-F1
#
_entry.id   AF-A0A3P3VZD7-F1
#
_cell.length_a   1.000
_cell.length_b   1.000
_cell.length_c   1.000
_cell.angle_alpha   90.00
_cell.angle_beta   90.00
_cell.angle_gamma   90.00
#
_symmetry.space_group_name_H-M   'P 1'
#
loop_
_entity.id
_entity.type
_entity.pdbx_description
1 polymer ?
#
loop_
_entity_poly.entity_id
_entity_poly.type
_entity_poly.pdbx_seq_one_letter_code
_entity_poly.pdbx_strand_id
1 'polypeptide(L)'
;MALPTPRPWDQTADGLIAQADLPAGWHLAARFPGERADDTSDEIDRVLGYDDQASNANSEQNEAADGRWRYIEHEATATRVMIRLQRQLYATPEEVRITGVIYLPWRPGDPITSHLLRELPTAKIEAAINKRLFAMKRVATVTGNKVVLPSGLKISDRELLKPLGNPKQVPDFYELVALQHGKLSGQGDENPSATMADINGVALSTAQGWVAKARSRGLLPPGRRGRAG
;
A
#
# COMPACT_ATOMS: atom_id res chain seq x y z
N MET A 1 -29.51 10.05 -7.50
CA MET A 1 -29.51 8.67 -6.97
C MET A 1 -28.62 8.66 -5.75
N ALA A 2 -29.17 8.37 -4.57
CA ALA A 2 -28.37 8.19 -3.35
C ALA A 2 -27.55 6.90 -3.51
N LEU A 3 -26.25 6.96 -3.20
CA LEU A 3 -25.41 5.76 -3.15
C LEU A 3 -25.96 4.83 -2.06
N PRO A 4 -26.02 3.51 -2.28
CA PRO A 4 -26.47 2.57 -1.26
C PRO A 4 -25.57 2.69 -0.03
N THR A 5 -26.18 2.84 1.14
CA THR A 5 -25.45 2.86 2.41
C THR A 5 -24.65 1.55 2.53
N PRO A 6 -23.33 1.60 2.72
CA PRO A 6 -22.52 0.39 2.85
C PRO A 6 -23.03 -0.44 4.03
N ARG A 7 -23.10 -1.76 3.84
CA ARG A 7 -23.58 -2.66 4.89
C ARG A 7 -22.60 -2.61 6.06
N PRO A 8 -23.07 -2.65 7.33
CA PRO A 8 -22.20 -2.55 8.50
C PRO A 8 -21.05 -3.57 8.56
N TRP A 9 -21.26 -4.74 7.96
CA TRP A 9 -20.29 -5.85 7.89
C TRP A 9 -19.47 -5.86 6.58
N ASP A 10 -19.59 -4.83 5.74
CA ASP A 10 -18.80 -4.73 4.52
C ASP A 10 -17.37 -4.27 4.83
N GLN A 11 -16.49 -5.26 4.94
CA GLN A 11 -15.06 -5.06 5.18
C GLN A 11 -14.33 -4.25 4.09
N THR A 12 -14.98 -4.02 2.93
CA THR A 12 -14.41 -3.28 1.80
C THR A 12 -14.86 -1.82 1.75
N ALA A 13 -15.78 -1.40 2.64
CA ALA A 13 -16.43 -0.09 2.57
C ALA A 13 -15.47 1.10 2.69
N ASP A 14 -14.35 0.94 3.40
CA ASP A 14 -13.31 1.96 3.56
C ASP A 14 -12.24 1.94 2.45
N GLY A 15 -12.36 1.01 1.49
CA GLY A 15 -11.45 0.81 0.37
C GLY A 15 -10.06 0.29 0.74
N LEU A 16 -9.85 -0.07 2.01
CA LEU A 16 -8.54 -0.39 2.57
C LEU A 16 -8.07 -1.79 2.15
N ILE A 17 -9.01 -2.72 1.98
CA ILE A 17 -8.80 -4.03 1.36
C ILE A 17 -9.94 -4.36 0.40
N ALA A 18 -9.63 -5.11 -0.66
CA ALA A 18 -10.61 -5.69 -1.56
C ALA A 18 -10.36 -7.20 -1.72
N GLN A 19 -11.39 -7.95 -2.12
CA GLN A 19 -11.27 -9.38 -2.36
C GLN A 19 -10.17 -9.72 -3.38
N ALA A 20 -9.94 -8.85 -4.37
CA ALA A 20 -8.89 -9.02 -5.38
C ALA A 20 -7.45 -8.88 -4.83
N ASP A 21 -7.29 -8.34 -3.61
CA ASP A 21 -5.98 -8.23 -2.97
C ASP A 21 -5.56 -9.53 -2.26
N LEU A 22 -6.50 -10.47 -2.09
CA LEU A 22 -6.24 -11.74 -1.43
C LEU A 22 -5.71 -12.79 -2.41
N PRO A 23 -4.71 -13.58 -2.02
CA PRO A 23 -4.25 -14.71 -2.82
C PRO A 23 -5.35 -15.76 -3.03
N ALA A 24 -5.18 -16.63 -4.04
CA ALA A 24 -6.09 -17.74 -4.28
C ALA A 24 -6.32 -18.58 -3.01
N GLY A 25 -7.58 -18.97 -2.79
CA GLY A 25 -8.02 -19.69 -1.58
C GLY A 25 -8.34 -18.78 -0.39
N TRP A 26 -7.92 -17.51 -0.38
CA TRP A 26 -8.24 -16.56 0.69
C TRP A 26 -9.42 -15.67 0.32
N HIS A 27 -10.31 -15.43 1.27
CA HIS A 27 -11.47 -14.56 1.06
C HIS A 27 -11.82 -13.71 2.28
N LEU A 28 -12.43 -12.55 2.02
CA LEU A 28 -13.04 -11.69 3.02
C LEU A 28 -14.35 -12.34 3.46
N ALA A 29 -14.35 -12.93 4.65
CA ALA A 29 -15.57 -13.53 5.18
C ALA A 29 -16.55 -12.42 5.61
N ALA A 30 -17.80 -12.53 5.18
CA ALA A 30 -18.83 -11.51 5.44
C ALA A 30 -19.29 -11.47 6.92
N ARG A 31 -18.83 -12.41 7.76
CA ARG A 31 -19.27 -12.56 9.15
C ARG A 31 -18.10 -12.95 10.04
N PHE A 32 -17.98 -12.25 11.17
CA PHE A 32 -17.13 -12.67 12.28
C PHE A 32 -17.67 -13.98 12.89
N PRO A 33 -16.82 -14.90 13.36
CA PRO A 33 -17.26 -16.03 14.17
C PRO A 33 -17.83 -15.53 15.51
N GLY A 34 -19.16 -15.50 15.65
CA GLY A 34 -19.84 -15.04 16.87
C GLY A 34 -20.89 -13.94 16.71
N GLU A 35 -21.47 -13.76 15.51
CA GLU A 35 -22.66 -12.93 15.25
C GLU A 35 -22.57 -11.48 15.79
N ARG A 36 -21.56 -10.73 15.36
CA ARG A 36 -21.56 -9.28 15.51
C ARG A 36 -21.56 -8.59 14.15
N ALA A 37 -22.38 -7.55 14.05
CA ALA A 37 -22.70 -6.85 12.80
C ALA A 37 -21.86 -5.59 12.57
N ASP A 38 -21.03 -5.20 13.53
CA ASP A 38 -20.26 -3.97 13.61
C ASP A 38 -18.75 -4.17 13.37
N ASP A 39 -18.09 -3.14 12.84
CA ASP A 39 -16.62 -3.07 12.79
C ASP A 39 -16.10 -2.89 14.22
N THR A 40 -15.50 -3.95 14.77
CA THR A 40 -14.98 -3.98 16.14
C THR A 40 -13.52 -3.52 16.23
N SER A 41 -12.97 -2.92 15.18
CA SER A 41 -11.57 -2.49 15.15
C SER A 41 -11.20 -1.62 16.35
N ASP A 42 -12.06 -0.66 16.70
CA ASP A 42 -11.83 0.25 17.84
C ASP A 42 -11.93 -0.47 19.19
N GLU A 43 -12.80 -1.48 19.32
CA GLU A 43 -12.89 -2.30 20.53
C GLU A 43 -11.63 -3.17 20.69
N ILE A 44 -11.16 -3.78 19.60
CA ILE A 44 -9.95 -4.60 19.60
C ILE A 44 -8.72 -3.74 19.90
N ASP A 45 -8.59 -2.58 19.26
CA ASP A 45 -7.47 -1.66 19.52
C ASP A 45 -7.45 -1.19 20.98
N ARG A 46 -8.62 -0.90 21.58
CA ARG A 46 -8.73 -0.59 23.01
C ARG A 46 -8.31 -1.74 23.91
N VAL A 47 -8.77 -2.95 23.64
CA VAL A 47 -8.42 -4.15 24.43
C VAL A 47 -6.93 -4.47 24.34
N LEU A 48 -6.32 -4.24 23.18
CA LEU A 48 -4.89 -4.44 22.97
C LEU A 48 -4.03 -3.26 23.43
N GLY A 49 -4.63 -2.14 23.85
CA GLY A 49 -3.94 -0.95 24.34
C GLY A 49 -3.27 -0.10 23.25
N TYR A 50 -3.72 -0.20 22.00
CA TYR A 50 -3.20 0.65 20.92
C TYR A 50 -3.66 2.10 21.03
N ASP A 51 -4.83 2.34 21.63
CA ASP A 51 -5.35 3.69 21.90
C ASP A 51 -4.47 4.47 22.89
N ASP A 52 -3.84 3.78 23.84
CA ASP A 52 -3.00 4.40 24.87
C ASP A 52 -1.72 5.02 24.29
N GLN A 53 -1.19 4.44 23.21
CA GLN A 53 -0.01 4.97 22.51
C GLN A 53 -0.31 6.23 21.70
N ALA A 54 -1.55 6.42 21.24
CA ALA A 54 -1.96 7.63 20.51
C ALA A 54 -2.12 8.86 21.44
N SER A 55 -2.39 8.63 22.73
CA SER A 55 -2.63 9.70 23.71
C SER A 55 -1.38 10.39 24.26
N ASN A 56 -0.20 9.77 24.10
CA ASN A 56 1.06 10.18 24.72
C ASN A 56 2.18 10.46 23.69
N ALA A 57 2.06 11.46 22.80
CA ALA A 57 3.23 12.12 22.21
C ALA A 57 2.90 13.26 21.22
N ASN A 58 3.84 14.21 21.17
CA ASN A 58 4.00 15.27 20.19
C ASN A 58 3.69 14.85 18.74
N SER A 59 3.15 15.83 17.99
CA SER A 59 2.73 15.93 16.58
C SER A 59 3.41 15.13 15.44
N GLU A 60 4.34 14.21 15.68
CA GLU A 60 4.99 13.37 14.65
C GLU A 60 4.50 11.91 14.63
N GLN A 61 3.61 11.51 15.56
CA GLN A 61 3.21 10.11 15.75
C GLN A 61 1.72 9.81 15.49
N ASN A 62 1.08 10.59 14.61
CA ASN A 62 -0.25 10.25 14.08
C ASN A 62 -0.24 9.05 13.10
N GLU A 63 0.83 8.25 13.09
CA GLU A 63 0.97 7.04 12.27
C GLU A 63 0.01 5.92 12.68
N ALA A 64 -0.38 5.83 13.96
CA ALA A 64 -1.11 4.68 14.53
C ALA A 64 -2.65 4.77 14.50
N ALA A 65 -3.21 5.95 14.21
CA ALA A 65 -4.60 6.28 14.52
C ALA A 65 -5.67 5.71 13.55
N ASP A 66 -5.28 5.19 12.38
CA ASP A 66 -6.23 4.68 11.37
C ASP A 66 -6.02 3.18 11.05
N GLY A 67 -5.72 2.39 12.09
CA GLY A 67 -5.66 0.94 11.96
C GLY A 67 -7.05 0.32 11.92
N ARG A 68 -7.25 -0.63 11.01
CA ARG A 68 -8.51 -1.36 10.85
C ARG A 68 -8.26 -2.87 10.80
N TRP A 69 -9.01 -3.62 11.58
CA TRP A 69 -8.95 -5.07 11.61
C TRP A 69 -9.83 -5.67 10.52
N ARG A 70 -9.27 -6.59 9.74
CA ARG A 70 -9.96 -7.29 8.65
C ARG A 70 -9.87 -8.78 8.85
N TYR A 71 -11.00 -9.45 8.69
CA TYR A 71 -11.19 -10.87 8.87
C TYR A 71 -11.11 -11.60 7.54
N ILE A 72 -10.18 -12.54 7.45
CA ILE A 72 -9.93 -13.36 6.26
C ILE A 72 -9.96 -14.85 6.62
N GLU A 73 -10.45 -15.64 5.67
CA GLU A 73 -10.52 -17.09 5.78
C GLU A 73 -9.86 -17.76 4.58
N HIS A 74 -9.21 -18.89 4.83
CA HIS A 74 -8.71 -19.77 3.78
C HIS A 74 -9.67 -20.93 3.55
N GLU A 75 -10.16 -21.07 2.33
CA GLU A 75 -11.22 -22.02 1.94
C GLU A 75 -10.83 -23.48 2.17
N ALA A 76 -9.61 -23.87 1.79
CA ALA A 76 -9.19 -25.28 1.83
C ALA A 76 -8.82 -25.76 3.23
N THR A 77 -8.30 -24.87 4.09
CA THR A 77 -7.79 -25.25 5.42
C THR A 77 -8.70 -24.79 6.56
N ALA A 78 -9.76 -24.04 6.25
CA ALA A 78 -10.59 -23.35 7.23
C ALA A 78 -9.77 -22.49 8.21
N THR A 79 -8.60 -22.02 7.78
CA THR A 79 -7.73 -21.12 8.56
C THR A 79 -8.41 -19.76 8.66
N ARG A 80 -8.55 -19.24 9.88
CA ARG A 80 -9.21 -17.98 10.17
C ARG A 80 -8.23 -17.00 10.79
N VAL A 81 -8.16 -15.80 10.25
CA VAL A 81 -7.17 -14.80 10.68
C VAL A 81 -7.79 -13.42 10.66
N MET A 82 -7.49 -12.62 11.67
CA MET A 82 -7.67 -11.17 11.60
C MET A 82 -6.33 -10.51 11.35
N ILE A 83 -6.30 -9.59 10.39
CA ILE A 83 -5.14 -8.76 10.09
C ILE A 83 -5.47 -7.31 10.40
N ARG A 84 -4.61 -6.63 11.15
CA ARG A 84 -4.71 -5.17 11.36
C ARG A 84 -3.99 -4.49 10.22
N LEU A 85 -4.72 -3.78 9.39
CA LEU A 85 -4.18 -3.00 8.29
C LEU A 85 -4.13 -1.53 8.71
N GLN A 86 -3.01 -0.87 8.48
CA GLN A 86 -2.77 0.50 8.89
C GLN A 86 -2.18 1.29 7.73
N ARG A 87 -2.76 2.46 7.47
CA ARG A 87 -2.21 3.43 6.51
C ARG A 87 -1.01 4.13 7.14
N GLN A 88 0.12 4.10 6.45
CA GLN A 88 1.31 4.84 6.81
C GLN A 88 1.19 6.23 6.17
N LEU A 89 0.56 7.17 6.88
CA LEU A 89 0.22 8.51 6.38
C LEU A 89 1.44 9.36 6.00
N TYR A 90 2.62 9.07 6.58
CA TYR A 90 3.88 9.77 6.29
C TYR A 90 4.83 8.95 5.39
N ALA A 91 4.48 7.70 5.05
CA ALA A 91 5.13 7.03 3.95
C ALA A 91 4.76 7.79 2.67
N THR A 92 5.76 8.21 1.88
CA THR A 92 5.52 8.83 0.58
C THR A 92 6.05 7.89 -0.50
N PRO A 93 5.21 7.01 -1.05
CA PRO A 93 3.78 7.12 -1.07
C PRO A 93 3.12 6.45 0.12
N GLU A 94 1.87 6.86 0.34
CA GLU A 94 0.98 6.24 1.31
C GLU A 94 0.92 4.74 1.05
N GLU A 95 1.41 3.97 2.02
CA GLU A 95 1.44 2.51 2.00
C GLU A 95 0.51 1.96 3.07
N VAL A 96 -0.14 0.85 2.78
CA VAL A 96 -0.84 0.04 3.78
C VAL A 96 0.09 -1.07 4.24
N ARG A 97 0.20 -1.21 5.56
CA ARG A 97 0.98 -2.26 6.24
C ARG A 97 0.07 -3.12 7.11
N ILE A 98 0.40 -4.40 7.21
CA ILE A 98 -0.18 -5.28 8.22
C ILE A 98 0.64 -5.09 9.50
N THR A 99 0.03 -4.51 10.53
CA THR A 99 0.68 -4.20 11.81
C THR A 99 0.29 -5.15 12.94
N GLY A 100 -0.72 -6.00 12.72
CA GLY A 100 -1.18 -6.98 13.69
C GLY A 100 -1.79 -8.20 13.02
N VAL A 101 -1.64 -9.36 13.66
CA VAL A 101 -2.24 -10.62 13.21
C VAL A 101 -2.80 -11.35 14.43
N ILE A 102 -4.08 -11.70 14.39
CA ILE A 102 -4.75 -12.58 15.35
C ILE A 102 -5.11 -13.86 14.62
N TYR A 103 -4.54 -14.98 15.05
CA TYR A 103 -4.86 -16.28 14.51
C TYR A 103 -6.00 -16.93 15.30
N LEU A 104 -7.04 -17.38 14.61
CA LEU A 104 -8.23 -17.97 15.22
C LEU A 104 -8.28 -19.46 14.87
N PRO A 105 -7.99 -20.37 15.81
CA PRO A 105 -8.14 -21.79 15.55
C PRO A 105 -9.62 -22.14 15.33
N TRP A 106 -9.89 -23.20 14.56
CA TRP A 106 -11.26 -23.64 14.31
C TRP A 106 -11.94 -24.11 15.60
N ARG A 107 -11.20 -24.85 16.44
CA ARG A 107 -11.62 -25.25 17.79
C ARG A 107 -10.77 -24.55 18.85
N PRO A 108 -11.34 -24.19 20.01
CA PRO A 108 -10.61 -23.53 21.11
C PRO A 108 -9.37 -24.26 21.64
N GLY A 109 -9.16 -25.53 21.29
CA GLY A 109 -8.01 -26.33 21.70
C GLY A 109 -7.07 -26.73 20.56
N ASP A 110 -7.32 -26.31 19.31
CA ASP A 110 -6.43 -26.69 18.21
C ASP A 110 -5.09 -25.96 18.35
N PRO A 111 -3.95 -26.67 18.23
CA PRO A 111 -2.64 -26.07 18.42
C PRO A 111 -2.29 -25.13 17.26
N ILE A 112 -1.80 -23.93 17.60
CA ILE A 112 -1.19 -23.02 16.62
C ILE A 112 0.28 -23.39 16.49
N THR A 113 0.68 -23.83 15.30
CA THR A 113 2.08 -24.18 15.01
C THR A 113 2.81 -23.04 14.32
N SER A 114 4.14 -23.00 14.45
CA SER A 114 4.97 -22.03 13.72
C SER A 114 4.85 -22.14 12.20
N HIS A 115 4.48 -23.32 11.70
CA HIS A 115 4.27 -23.55 10.27
C HIS A 115 3.07 -22.75 9.76
N LEU A 116 1.94 -22.80 10.47
CA LEU A 116 0.72 -22.06 10.12
C LEU A 116 0.97 -20.54 10.05
N LEU A 117 1.76 -20.00 10.99
CA LEU A 117 2.10 -18.57 11.00
C LEU A 117 2.98 -18.16 9.80
N ARG A 118 3.87 -19.06 9.33
CA ARG A 118 4.75 -18.80 8.18
C ARG A 118 4.03 -18.92 6.84
N GLU A 119 2.94 -19.67 6.79
CA GLU A 119 2.14 -19.83 5.57
C GLU A 119 1.22 -18.64 5.29
N LEU A 120 1.00 -17.77 6.29
CA LEU A 120 0.21 -16.56 6.12
C LEU A 120 0.84 -15.65 5.06
N PRO A 121 0.13 -15.35 3.96
CA PRO A 121 0.71 -14.63 2.83
C PRO A 121 0.70 -13.11 3.03
N THR A 122 1.13 -12.62 4.20
CA THR A 122 1.08 -11.20 4.60
C THR A 122 1.77 -10.31 3.57
N ALA A 123 2.98 -10.66 3.13
CA ALA A 123 3.72 -9.90 2.13
C ALA A 123 3.02 -9.83 0.76
N LYS A 124 2.30 -10.90 0.36
CA LYS A 124 1.55 -10.91 -0.90
C LYS A 124 0.31 -10.02 -0.82
N ILE A 125 -0.39 -10.08 0.31
CA ILE A 125 -1.57 -9.23 0.59
C ILE A 125 -1.15 -7.76 0.59
N GLU A 126 -0.11 -7.39 1.34
CA GLU A 126 0.41 -6.01 1.35
C GLU A 126 0.80 -5.53 -0.04
N ALA A 127 1.53 -6.35 -0.80
CA ALA A 127 1.97 -5.99 -2.15
C ALA A 127 0.77 -5.79 -3.09
N ALA A 128 -0.29 -6.60 -2.97
CA ALA A 128 -1.49 -6.49 -3.79
C ALA A 128 -2.31 -5.23 -3.44
N ILE A 129 -2.57 -4.99 -2.15
CA ILE A 129 -3.25 -3.79 -1.65
C ILE A 129 -2.52 -2.54 -2.14
N ASN A 130 -1.22 -2.46 -1.89
CA ASN A 130 -0.42 -1.32 -2.27
C ASN A 130 -0.44 -1.14 -3.79
N LYS A 131 -0.23 -2.21 -4.58
CA LYS A 131 -0.33 -2.12 -6.05
C LYS A 131 -1.68 -1.58 -6.53
N ARG A 132 -2.79 -2.00 -5.92
CA ARG A 132 -4.14 -1.50 -6.24
C ARG A 132 -4.29 -0.04 -5.86
N LEU A 133 -3.94 0.35 -4.63
CA LEU A 133 -4.01 1.74 -4.17
C LEU A 133 -3.12 2.65 -5.01
N PHE A 134 -1.95 2.17 -5.42
CA PHE A 134 -1.06 2.85 -6.36
C PHE A 134 -1.68 3.05 -7.74
N ALA A 135 -2.25 1.99 -8.30
CA ALA A 135 -2.95 2.06 -9.59
C ALA A 135 -4.18 2.99 -9.51
N MET A 136 -4.95 2.94 -8.42
CA MET A 136 -6.11 3.81 -8.21
C MET A 136 -5.71 5.28 -8.04
N LYS A 137 -4.64 5.60 -7.28
CA LYS A 137 -4.11 6.98 -7.19
C LYS A 137 -3.72 7.51 -8.57
N ARG A 138 -3.09 6.67 -9.41
CA ARG A 138 -2.82 7.02 -10.82
C ARG A 138 -4.11 7.32 -11.58
N VAL A 139 -5.17 6.53 -11.43
CA VAL A 139 -6.45 6.69 -12.14
C VAL A 139 -7.32 7.85 -11.61
N ALA A 140 -7.35 8.12 -10.31
CA ALA A 140 -8.11 9.26 -9.76
C ALA A 140 -7.51 10.60 -10.21
N THR A 141 -6.17 10.65 -10.33
CA THR A 141 -5.48 11.79 -10.95
C THR A 141 -5.67 11.86 -12.47
N VAL A 142 -6.30 10.85 -13.09
CA VAL A 142 -6.69 10.82 -14.52
C VAL A 142 -8.09 11.43 -14.74
N THR A 143 -8.69 12.08 -13.75
CA THR A 143 -9.82 13.00 -13.99
C THR A 143 -9.28 14.28 -14.63
N GLY A 144 -8.88 14.18 -15.91
CA GLY A 144 -8.32 15.24 -16.72
C GLY A 144 -6.88 15.03 -17.22
N ASN A 145 -6.46 13.82 -17.62
CA ASN A 145 -5.18 13.56 -18.34
C ASN A 145 -3.88 14.16 -17.74
N LYS A 146 -3.93 14.64 -16.49
CA LYS A 146 -2.87 15.43 -15.85
C LYS A 146 -2.73 15.03 -14.38
N VAL A 147 -1.54 14.57 -14.02
CA VAL A 147 -1.14 14.30 -12.65
C VAL A 147 -0.90 15.62 -11.91
N VAL A 148 -1.51 15.80 -10.74
CA VAL A 148 -1.24 16.96 -9.87
C VAL A 148 -0.19 16.55 -8.84
N LEU A 149 0.91 17.31 -8.78
CA LEU A 149 2.04 17.12 -7.87
C LEU A 149 1.83 17.86 -6.53
N PRO A 150 2.58 17.54 -5.46
CA PRO A 150 2.49 18.21 -4.16
C PRO A 150 2.61 19.74 -4.22
N SER A 151 3.41 20.28 -5.15
CA SER A 151 3.56 21.72 -5.39
C SER A 151 2.35 22.35 -6.10
N GLY A 152 1.31 21.56 -6.42
CA GLY A 152 0.18 21.97 -7.25
C GLY A 152 0.47 21.95 -8.76
N LEU A 153 1.68 21.54 -9.17
CA LEU A 153 2.05 21.46 -10.59
C LEU A 153 1.25 20.36 -11.27
N LYS A 154 0.63 20.67 -12.41
CA LYS A 154 -0.15 19.71 -13.20
C LYS A 154 0.67 19.23 -14.39
N ILE A 155 1.01 17.95 -14.45
CA ILE A 155 1.81 17.35 -15.52
C ILE A 155 1.01 16.32 -16.31
N SER A 156 1.01 16.43 -17.63
CA SER A 156 0.39 15.44 -18.51
C SER A 156 1.29 14.25 -18.80
N ASP A 157 0.69 13.15 -19.26
CA ASP A 157 1.42 11.94 -19.67
C ASP A 157 2.47 12.20 -20.77
N ARG A 158 2.22 13.16 -21.68
CA ARG A 158 3.18 13.55 -22.71
C ARG A 158 4.34 14.38 -22.16
N GLU A 159 4.11 15.16 -21.12
CA GLU A 159 5.15 15.94 -20.46
C GLU A 159 6.03 15.07 -19.57
N LEU A 160 5.50 13.96 -19.04
CA LEU A 160 6.27 13.00 -18.26
C LEU A 160 7.40 12.31 -19.05
N LEU A 161 7.37 12.31 -20.38
CA LEU A 161 8.44 11.75 -21.22
C LEU A 161 9.42 12.80 -21.76
N LYS A 162 9.33 14.05 -21.26
CA LYS A 162 10.29 15.11 -21.56
C LYS A 162 11.40 15.17 -20.50
N PRO A 163 12.52 15.87 -20.77
CA PRO A 163 13.55 16.12 -19.77
C PRO A 163 12.97 16.81 -18.52
N LEU A 164 13.28 16.27 -17.35
CA LEU A 164 12.77 16.70 -16.03
C LEU A 164 13.42 17.98 -15.52
N GLY A 165 14.53 18.42 -16.12
CA GLY A 165 15.26 19.62 -15.71
C GLY A 165 16.22 19.39 -14.54
N ASN A 166 16.53 20.44 -13.79
CA ASN A 166 17.54 20.42 -12.74
C ASN A 166 16.92 20.08 -11.36
N PRO A 167 17.42 19.05 -10.64
CA PRO A 167 16.93 18.66 -9.32
C PRO A 167 16.92 19.78 -8.27
N LYS A 168 17.77 20.81 -8.41
CA LYS A 168 17.85 21.94 -7.47
C LYS A 168 16.84 23.06 -7.76
N GLN A 169 16.28 23.09 -8.97
CA GLN A 169 15.43 24.18 -9.44
C GLN A 169 13.98 23.75 -9.64
N VAL A 170 13.76 22.45 -9.85
CA VAL A 170 12.45 21.88 -10.13
C VAL A 170 11.82 21.40 -8.82
N PRO A 171 10.69 21.99 -8.39
CA PRO A 171 9.90 21.44 -7.29
C PRO A 171 9.44 20.02 -7.63
N ASP A 172 9.27 19.19 -6.60
CA ASP A 172 8.80 17.81 -6.74
C ASP A 172 9.61 16.95 -7.74
N PHE A 173 10.90 17.25 -7.88
CA PHE A 173 11.75 16.59 -8.87
C PHE A 173 11.77 15.05 -8.68
N TYR A 174 11.74 14.56 -7.45
CA TYR A 174 11.83 13.11 -7.22
C TYR A 174 10.49 12.40 -7.46
N GLU A 175 9.39 13.12 -7.32
CA GLU A 175 8.04 12.70 -7.67
C GLU A 175 7.94 12.59 -9.20
N LEU A 176 8.49 13.57 -9.94
CA LEU A 176 8.63 13.52 -11.39
C LEU A 176 9.49 12.34 -11.84
N VAL A 177 10.63 12.10 -11.17
CA VAL A 177 11.48 10.92 -11.43
C VAL A 177 10.69 9.62 -11.24
N ALA A 178 9.92 9.50 -10.17
CA ALA A 178 9.12 8.33 -9.89
C ALA A 178 8.02 8.11 -10.94
N LEU A 179 7.35 9.19 -11.37
CA LEU A 179 6.33 9.14 -12.41
C LEU A 179 6.91 8.75 -13.77
N GLN A 180 8.04 9.36 -14.18
CA GLN A 180 8.70 9.05 -15.46
C GLN A 180 9.23 7.61 -15.48
N HIS A 181 9.96 7.18 -14.44
CA HIS A 181 10.43 5.80 -14.33
C HIS A 181 9.26 4.79 -14.32
N GLY A 182 8.19 5.11 -13.58
CA GLY A 182 7.02 4.26 -13.51
C GLY A 182 6.20 4.22 -14.81
N LYS A 183 6.27 5.26 -15.66
CA LYS A 183 5.66 5.28 -17.00
C LYS A 183 6.44 4.39 -17.96
N LEU A 184 7.76 4.54 -18.00
CA LEU A 184 8.66 3.72 -18.83
C LEU A 184 8.52 2.23 -18.48
N SER A 185 8.55 1.89 -17.19
CA SER A 185 8.33 0.51 -16.73
C SER A 185 6.94 -0.01 -17.12
N GLY A 186 5.90 0.82 -17.05
CA GLY A 186 4.55 0.46 -17.47
C GLY A 186 4.39 0.28 -18.99
N GLN A 187 5.28 0.88 -19.78
CA GLN A 187 5.35 0.70 -21.24
C GLN A 187 6.14 -0.56 -21.64
N GLY A 188 6.64 -1.33 -20.67
CA GLY A 188 7.41 -2.55 -20.92
C GLY A 188 8.89 -2.32 -21.17
N ASP A 189 9.41 -1.14 -20.83
CA ASP A 189 10.85 -0.85 -20.93
C ASP A 189 11.65 -1.80 -20.02
N GLU A 190 12.61 -2.53 -20.61
CA GLU A 190 13.47 -3.49 -19.92
C GLU A 190 14.47 -2.79 -18.98
N ASN A 191 14.88 -1.57 -19.30
CA ASN A 191 15.77 -0.78 -18.48
C ASN A 191 15.30 0.68 -18.36
N PRO A 192 14.23 0.93 -17.57
CA PRO A 192 13.64 2.26 -17.42
C PRO A 192 14.64 3.32 -16.94
N SER A 193 15.67 2.93 -16.18
CA SER A 193 16.68 3.87 -15.69
C SER A 193 17.64 4.33 -16.80
N ALA A 194 17.94 3.47 -17.79
CA ALA A 194 18.77 3.84 -18.94
C ALA A 194 18.01 4.76 -19.89
N THR A 195 16.80 4.39 -20.26
CA THR A 195 15.95 5.25 -21.11
C THR A 195 15.66 6.59 -20.46
N MET A 196 15.46 6.61 -19.13
CA MET A 196 15.31 7.87 -18.39
C MET A 196 16.59 8.72 -18.43
N ALA A 197 17.77 8.11 -18.38
CA ALA A 197 19.04 8.84 -18.51
C ALA A 197 19.15 9.50 -19.89
N ASP A 198 18.80 8.78 -20.96
CA ASP A 198 18.81 9.27 -22.33
C ASP A 198 17.83 10.43 -22.53
N ILE A 199 16.59 10.30 -22.05
CA ILE A 199 15.57 11.35 -22.11
C ILE A 199 16.05 12.63 -21.40
N ASN A 200 16.75 12.49 -20.27
CA ASN A 200 17.19 13.63 -19.47
C ASN A 200 18.58 14.16 -19.85
N GLY A 201 19.28 13.51 -20.78
CA GLY A 201 20.64 13.90 -21.17
C GLY A 201 21.65 13.82 -20.01
N VAL A 202 21.48 12.85 -19.10
CA VAL A 202 22.36 12.66 -17.94
C VAL A 202 23.03 11.30 -17.97
N ALA A 203 24.12 11.14 -17.22
CA ALA A 203 24.76 9.84 -17.05
C ALA A 203 23.79 8.82 -16.39
N LEU A 204 23.89 7.55 -16.79
CA LEU A 204 23.10 6.46 -16.21
C LEU A 204 23.21 6.40 -14.67
N SER A 205 24.42 6.57 -14.13
CA SER A 205 24.67 6.59 -12.69
C SER A 205 23.91 7.72 -11.98
N THR A 206 23.75 8.87 -12.62
CA THR A 206 22.97 10.00 -12.12
C THR A 206 21.49 9.66 -12.08
N ALA A 207 20.94 9.12 -13.18
CA ALA A 207 19.55 8.68 -13.23
C ALA A 207 19.26 7.58 -12.19
N GLN A 208 20.16 6.62 -12.03
CA GLN A 208 20.08 5.59 -10.98
C GLN A 208 20.14 6.20 -9.57
N GLY A 209 20.99 7.21 -9.35
CA GLY A 209 21.03 7.96 -8.10
C GLY A 209 19.72 8.69 -7.80
N TRP A 210 19.07 9.24 -8.82
CA TRP A 210 17.75 9.84 -8.68
C TRP A 210 16.68 8.81 -8.33
N VAL A 211 16.67 7.66 -9.00
CA VAL A 211 15.75 6.54 -8.70
C VAL A 211 15.98 6.01 -7.30
N ALA A 212 17.23 5.83 -6.87
CA ALA A 212 17.57 5.38 -5.53
C ALA A 212 17.07 6.36 -4.47
N LYS A 213 17.22 7.66 -4.71
CA LYS A 213 16.72 8.71 -3.82
C LYS A 213 15.20 8.85 -3.85
N ALA A 214 14.56 8.58 -4.99
CA ALA A 214 13.11 8.45 -5.07
C ALA A 214 12.63 7.24 -4.24
N ARG A 215 13.29 6.07 -4.35
CA ARG A 215 13.01 4.89 -3.51
C ARG A 215 13.23 5.15 -2.03
N SER A 216 14.31 5.84 -1.64
CA SER A 216 14.57 6.14 -0.23
C SER A 216 13.54 7.10 0.37
N ARG A 217 12.89 7.90 -0.47
CA ARG A 217 11.75 8.74 -0.09
C ARG A 217 10.43 7.97 -0.03
N GLY A 218 10.44 6.72 -0.48
CA GLY A 218 9.30 5.83 -0.65
C GLY A 218 8.76 5.83 -2.09
N LEU A 219 8.97 6.88 -2.89
CA LEU A 219 8.25 7.22 -4.15
C LEU A 219 8.21 6.12 -5.21
N LEU A 220 9.12 5.14 -5.12
CA LEU A 220 9.17 3.96 -5.95
C LEU A 220 9.32 2.73 -5.06
N PRO A 221 8.76 1.56 -5.48
CA PRO A 221 8.95 0.33 -4.74
C PRO A 221 10.45 0.00 -4.57
N PRO A 222 10.82 -0.65 -3.45
CA PRO A 222 12.20 -1.04 -3.22
C PRO A 222 12.68 -1.90 -4.40
N GLY A 223 13.89 -1.62 -4.88
CA GLY A 223 14.46 -2.40 -5.96
C GLY A 223 14.52 -3.86 -5.55
N ARG A 224 14.24 -4.79 -6.48
CA ARG A 224 14.54 -6.21 -6.26
C ARG A 224 16.00 -6.30 -5.84
N ARG A 225 16.26 -6.69 -4.59
CA ARG A 225 17.62 -7.01 -4.15
C ARG A 225 18.14 -8.08 -5.11
N GLY A 226 19.16 -7.72 -5.88
CA GLY A 226 19.98 -8.72 -6.56
C GLY A 226 20.48 -9.69 -5.50
N ARG A 227 20.38 -10.98 -5.80
CA ARG A 227 20.94 -12.06 -4.99
C ARG A 227 22.45 -11.82 -4.94
N ALA A 228 22.93 -11.15 -3.89
CA ALA A 228 24.35 -11.13 -3.59
C ALA A 228 24.73 -12.57 -3.20
N GLY A 229 25.76 -13.08 -3.87
CA GLY A 229 26.36 -14.39 -3.58
C GLY A 229 27.05 -14.44 -2.24
#